data_AF-A7UTF9-F1
#
_entry.id   AF-A7UTF9-F1
#
_cell.length_a   1.000
_cell.length_b   1.000
_cell.length_c   1.000
_cell.angle_alpha   90.00
_cell.angle_beta   90.00
_cell.angle_gamma   90.00
#
_symmetry.space_group_name_H-M   'P 1'
#
loop_
_entity.id
_entity.type
_entity.pdbx_description
1 polymer ?
#
loop_
_entity_poly.entity_id
_entity_poly.type
_entity_poly.pdbx_seq_one_letter_code
_entity_poly.pdbx_strand_id
1 'polypeptide(L)'
;ELNKYLLMYRSSPHSVSEKTPSEMLFNYNIRDKLPSIFNPIVEHEEVADRDKSKQKSKMYSDKRGNAKVSSICPGDKVLVKRMRKTNKLSSNFGTNVFKVVERKGGDVLIASKESGLKYRRHVSH
;
A
#
# COMPACT_ATOMS: atom_id res chain seq x y z
N GLU A 1 14.74 18.54 -15.88
CA GLU A 1 13.42 18.32 -15.25
C GLU A 1 13.38 17.28 -14.12
N LEU A 2 13.65 15.99 -14.32
CA LEU A 2 13.51 14.98 -13.25
C LEU A 2 14.31 15.29 -11.96
N ASN A 3 15.58 15.69 -12.09
CA ASN A 3 16.41 16.04 -10.94
C ASN A 3 15.86 17.23 -10.13
N LYS A 4 15.23 18.19 -10.82
CA LYS A 4 14.59 19.35 -10.19
C LYS A 4 13.35 18.91 -9.40
N TYR A 5 12.53 18.04 -9.99
CA TYR A 5 11.39 17.44 -9.28
C TYR A 5 11.84 16.65 -8.05
N LEU A 6 12.86 15.81 -8.18
CA LEU A 6 13.38 15.02 -7.07
C LEU A 6 13.95 15.89 -5.95
N LEU A 7 14.65 16.98 -6.28
CA LEU A 7 15.14 17.94 -5.29
C LEU A 7 13.98 18.54 -4.49
N MET A 8 12.93 19.01 -5.18
CA MET A 8 11.74 19.59 -4.54
C MET A 8 11.01 18.56 -3.67
N TYR A 9 10.84 17.33 -4.16
CA TYR A 9 10.20 16.26 -3.39
C TYR A 9 10.97 15.94 -2.11
N ARG A 10 12.32 15.89 -2.19
CA ARG A 10 13.19 15.57 -1.07
C ARG A 10 13.28 16.68 -0.02
N SER A 11 13.12 17.95 -0.42
CA SER A 11 13.18 19.11 0.48
C SER A 11 11.81 19.55 1.01
N SER A 12 10.70 19.07 0.46
CA SER A 12 9.36 19.43 0.92
C SER A 12 8.92 18.59 2.13
N PRO A 13 8.39 19.20 3.20
CA PRO A 13 7.88 18.45 4.35
C PRO A 13 6.60 17.68 3.99
N HIS A 14 6.47 16.47 4.50
CA HIS A 14 5.27 15.65 4.30
C HIS A 14 4.14 16.07 5.27
N SER A 15 2.90 16.15 4.79
CA SER A 15 1.78 16.77 5.52
C SER A 15 1.45 16.16 6.88
N VAL A 16 1.73 14.87 7.09
CA VAL A 16 1.44 14.17 8.35
C VAL A 16 2.64 14.15 9.29
N SER A 17 3.84 13.91 8.76
CA SER A 17 5.04 13.76 9.57
C SER A 17 5.77 15.08 9.78
N GLU A 18 5.45 16.12 9.00
CA GLU A 18 6.07 17.45 8.98
C GLU A 18 7.58 17.44 8.68
N LYS A 19 8.14 16.26 8.42
CA LYS A 19 9.54 16.02 8.08
C LYS A 19 9.73 15.82 6.59
N THR A 20 10.87 16.26 6.08
CA THR A 20 11.24 16.05 4.68
C THR A 20 11.78 14.63 4.47
N PRO A 21 11.66 14.04 3.26
CA PRO A 21 12.27 12.74 2.97
C PRO A 21 13.78 12.71 3.19
N SER A 22 14.48 13.82 2.92
CA SER A 22 15.92 13.93 3.19
C SER A 22 16.26 13.94 4.67
N GLU A 23 15.44 14.61 5.49
CA GLU A 23 15.60 14.60 6.94
C GLU A 23 15.44 13.19 7.51
N MET A 24 14.44 12.44 7.05
CA MET A 24 14.19 11.08 7.53
C MET A 24 15.28 10.08 7.11
N LEU A 25 15.93 10.30 5.96
CA LEU A 25 16.94 9.38 5.43
C LEU A 25 18.35 9.69 5.93
N PHE A 26 18.70 10.98 6.02
CA PHE A 26 20.07 11.43 6.28
C PHE A 26 20.21 12.26 7.55
N ASN A 27 19.12 12.48 8.28
CA ASN A 27 19.07 13.33 9.47
C ASN A 27 19.57 14.77 9.22
N TYR A 28 19.49 15.26 7.98
CA TYR A 28 19.75 16.67 7.65
C TYR A 28 18.76 17.19 6.59
N ASN A 29 18.46 18.48 6.66
CA ASN A 29 17.63 19.14 5.66
C ASN A 29 18.47 19.69 4.49
N ILE A 30 18.05 19.40 3.26
CA ILE A 30 18.65 20.00 2.07
C ILE A 30 18.33 21.50 2.07
N ARG A 31 19.34 22.33 1.85
CA ARG A 31 19.13 23.78 1.71
C ARG A 31 18.35 24.07 0.44
N ASP A 32 17.16 24.64 0.60
CA ASP A 32 16.33 25.14 -0.48
C ASP A 32 16.19 26.67 -0.39
N LYS A 33 15.23 27.24 -1.12
CA LYS A 33 15.02 28.70 -1.16
C LYS A 33 14.22 29.23 0.04
N LEU A 34 13.71 28.34 0.89
CA LEU A 34 12.94 28.73 2.07
C LEU A 34 13.88 28.83 3.27
N PRO A 35 13.77 29.89 4.08
CA PRO A 35 14.51 29.93 5.33
C PRO A 35 14.01 28.82 6.25
N SER A 36 14.90 27.94 6.69
CA SER A 36 14.60 26.90 7.68
C SER A 36 15.62 26.94 8.82
N ILE A 37 15.12 26.75 10.05
CA ILE A 37 15.95 26.58 11.23
C ILE A 37 16.16 25.07 11.37
N PHE A 38 17.39 24.62 11.13
CA PHE A 38 17.72 23.20 11.24
C PHE A 38 18.08 22.86 12.69
N ASN A 39 17.24 22.04 13.33
CA ASN A 39 17.54 21.46 14.64
C ASN A 39 18.10 20.04 14.42
N PRO A 40 19.37 19.77 14.77
CA PRO A 40 20.03 18.49 14.51
C PRO A 40 19.49 17.32 15.35
N ILE A 41 18.62 17.59 16.32
CA ILE A 41 18.02 16.58 17.19
C ILE A 41 16.58 16.38 16.72
N VAL A 42 16.39 15.37 15.88
CA VAL A 42 15.05 14.87 15.56
C VAL A 42 14.76 13.75 16.54
N GLU A 43 13.94 14.02 17.55
CA GLU A 43 13.35 12.94 18.33
C GLU A 43 12.41 12.17 17.40
N HIS A 44 12.84 10.97 16.97
CA HIS A 44 12.05 10.09 16.11
C HIS A 44 10.69 9.72 16.74
N GLU A 45 10.55 9.90 18.06
CA GLU A 45 9.32 9.66 18.83
C GLU A 45 8.17 10.56 18.38
N GLU A 46 8.40 11.87 18.21
CA GLU A 46 7.33 12.78 17.78
C GLU A 46 6.79 12.43 16.38
N VAL A 47 7.68 11.99 15.49
CA VAL A 47 7.32 11.59 14.12
C VAL A 47 6.49 10.31 14.16
N ALA A 48 6.88 9.35 15.01
CA ALA A 48 6.12 8.11 15.21
C ALA A 48 4.73 8.39 15.79
N ASP A 49 4.61 9.33 16.73
CA ASP A 49 3.33 9.72 17.32
C ASP A 49 2.41 10.40 16.31
N ARG A 50 2.95 11.30 15.48
CA ARG A 50 2.19 11.90 14.36
C ARG A 50 1.78 10.85 13.34
N ASP A 51 2.64 9.87 13.04
CA ASP A 51 2.35 8.80 12.06
C ASP A 51 1.14 7.95 12.46
N LYS A 52 0.92 7.76 13.78
CA LYS A 52 -0.28 7.08 14.31
C LYS A 52 -1.59 7.72 13.83
N SER A 53 -1.59 9.01 13.48
CA SER A 53 -2.77 9.70 12.91
C SER A 53 -3.24 9.08 11.58
N LYS A 54 -2.34 8.45 10.80
CA LYS A 54 -2.70 7.74 9.55
C LYS A 54 -3.73 6.63 9.79
N GLN A 55 -3.73 6.02 10.98
CA GLN A 55 -4.72 5.02 11.34
C GLN A 55 -6.13 5.61 11.43
N LYS A 56 -6.27 6.85 11.93
CA LYS A 56 -7.56 7.57 11.95
C LYS A 56 -8.05 7.84 10.54
N SER A 57 -7.15 8.30 9.66
CA SER A 57 -7.46 8.52 8.23
C SER A 57 -7.90 7.23 7.54
N LYS A 58 -7.25 6.11 7.83
CA LYS A 58 -7.66 4.78 7.35
C LYS A 58 -9.07 4.43 7.83
N MET A 59 -9.35 4.53 9.14
CA MET A 59 -10.67 4.22 9.69
C MET A 59 -11.77 5.10 9.08
N TYR A 60 -11.50 6.39 8.87
CA TYR A 60 -12.43 7.30 8.21
C TYR A 60 -12.70 6.88 6.76
N SER A 61 -11.65 6.55 5.99
CA SER A 61 -11.76 6.08 4.61
C SER A 61 -12.54 4.75 4.53
N ASP A 62 -12.23 3.80 5.41
CA ASP A 62 -12.89 2.51 5.49
C ASP A 62 -14.39 2.67 5.81
N LYS A 63 -14.73 3.54 6.78
CA LYS A 63 -16.12 3.84 7.15
C LYS A 63 -16.87 4.52 6.00
N ARG A 64 -16.26 5.54 5.37
CA ARG A 64 -16.87 6.28 4.26
C ARG A 64 -17.05 5.41 3.02
N GLY A 65 -16.12 4.50 2.76
CA GLY A 65 -16.15 3.55 1.66
C GLY A 65 -16.97 2.29 1.92
N ASN A 66 -17.59 2.16 3.10
CA ASN A 66 -18.29 0.94 3.53
C ASN A 66 -17.42 -0.33 3.38
N ALA A 67 -16.14 -0.23 3.71
CA ALA A 67 -15.19 -1.33 3.60
C ALA A 67 -15.62 -2.48 4.53
N LYS A 68 -15.63 -3.70 3.99
CA LYS A 68 -15.98 -4.91 4.74
C LYS A 68 -14.79 -5.86 4.78
N VAL A 69 -14.66 -6.56 5.91
CA VAL A 69 -13.67 -7.64 6.04
C VAL A 69 -14.05 -8.77 5.10
N SER A 70 -13.08 -9.30 4.36
CA SER A 70 -13.31 -10.43 3.47
C SER A 70 -13.41 -11.75 4.26
N SER A 71 -14.39 -12.57 3.92
CA SER A 71 -14.68 -13.86 4.56
C SER A 71 -13.85 -15.04 4.01
N ILE A 72 -12.91 -14.78 3.09
CA ILE A 72 -12.14 -15.83 2.41
C ILE A 72 -11.15 -16.47 3.38
N CYS A 73 -11.24 -17.79 3.52
CA CYS A 73 -10.41 -18.57 4.43
C CYS A 73 -9.60 -19.65 3.67
N PRO A 74 -8.49 -20.14 4.26
CA PRO A 74 -7.81 -21.32 3.75
C PRO A 74 -8.78 -22.50 3.61
N GLY A 75 -8.74 -23.18 2.46
CA GLY A 75 -9.68 -24.26 2.14
C GLY A 75 -10.74 -23.88 1.12
N ASP A 76 -11.07 -22.60 0.99
CA ASP A 76 -12.14 -22.12 0.10
C ASP A 76 -11.79 -22.32 -1.37
N LYS A 77 -12.84 -22.52 -2.18
CA LYS A 77 -12.75 -22.54 -3.65
C LYS A 77 -13.06 -21.15 -4.17
N VAL A 78 -12.13 -20.59 -4.93
CA VAL A 78 -12.21 -19.22 -5.43
C VAL A 78 -11.93 -19.15 -6.93
N LEU A 79 -12.54 -18.16 -7.58
CA LEU A 79 -12.21 -17.75 -8.94
C LEU A 79 -11.36 -16.48 -8.89
N VAL A 80 -10.36 -16.40 -9.77
CA VAL A 80 -9.45 -15.25 -9.83
C VAL A 80 -9.95 -14.25 -10.85
N LYS A 81 -9.94 -12.96 -10.51
CA LYS A 81 -10.28 -11.87 -11.41
C LYS A 81 -9.26 -11.79 -12.55
N ARG A 82 -9.74 -11.67 -13.78
CA ARG A 82 -8.89 -11.42 -14.95
C ARG A 82 -8.26 -10.04 -14.83
N MET A 83 -6.93 -9.99 -14.86
CA MET A 83 -6.17 -8.73 -14.88
C MET A 83 -6.39 -7.95 -16.18
N ARG A 84 -6.52 -8.67 -17.29
CA ARG A 84 -6.80 -8.12 -18.62
C ARG A 84 -7.97 -8.87 -19.22
N LYS A 85 -8.96 -8.12 -19.67
CA LYS A 85 -10.08 -8.63 -20.46
C LYS A 85 -9.66 -8.73 -21.92
N THR A 86 -9.97 -9.84 -22.57
CA THR A 86 -9.72 -10.02 -24.01
C THR A 86 -10.74 -9.24 -24.85
N ASN A 87 -11.99 -9.16 -24.38
CA ASN A 87 -13.07 -8.41 -25.02
C ASN A 87 -13.98 -7.79 -23.93
N LYS A 88 -14.72 -6.73 -24.26
CA LYS A 88 -15.77 -6.10 -23.44
C LYS A 88 -16.79 -7.12 -22.90
N LEU A 89 -17.14 -8.14 -23.68
CA LEU A 89 -18.07 -9.22 -23.29
C LEU A 89 -17.43 -10.33 -22.45
N SER A 90 -16.11 -10.29 -22.21
CA SER A 90 -15.45 -11.31 -21.40
C SER A 90 -15.80 -11.17 -19.91
N SER A 91 -15.99 -12.31 -19.25
CA SER A 91 -16.24 -12.38 -17.81
C SER A 91 -15.13 -11.70 -17.02
N ASN A 92 -15.50 -11.09 -15.89
CA ASN A 92 -14.56 -10.49 -14.95
C ASN A 92 -13.62 -11.53 -14.33
N PHE A 93 -14.03 -12.78 -14.25
CA PHE A 93 -13.28 -13.85 -13.58
C PHE A 93 -12.78 -14.90 -14.58
N GLY A 94 -11.70 -15.58 -14.20
CA GLY A 94 -11.23 -16.78 -14.88
C GLY A 94 -12.23 -17.92 -14.70
N THR A 95 -12.16 -18.90 -15.61
CA THR A 95 -12.96 -20.14 -15.53
C THR A 95 -12.37 -21.13 -14.53
N ASN A 96 -11.06 -21.04 -14.28
CA ASN A 96 -10.35 -22.02 -13.47
C ASN A 96 -10.62 -21.79 -11.99
N VAL A 97 -10.99 -22.87 -11.29
CA VAL A 97 -11.24 -22.87 -9.86
C VAL A 97 -9.94 -23.17 -9.12
N PHE A 98 -9.62 -22.33 -8.15
CA PHE A 98 -8.45 -22.48 -7.29
C PHE A 98 -8.86 -22.76 -5.86
N LYS A 99 -8.01 -23.43 -5.11
CA LYS A 99 -8.17 -23.61 -3.66
C LYS A 99 -7.24 -22.66 -2.92
N VAL A 100 -7.75 -21.97 -1.91
CA VAL A 100 -6.93 -21.14 -1.03
C VAL A 100 -6.10 -22.06 -0.13
N VAL A 101 -4.78 -21.88 -0.16
CA VAL A 101 -3.82 -22.64 0.64
C VAL A 101 -3.49 -21.89 1.92
N GLU A 102 -3.22 -20.59 1.80
CA GLU A 102 -2.79 -19.75 2.91
C GLU A 102 -3.30 -18.32 2.70
N ARG A 103 -3.55 -17.61 3.80
CA ARG A 103 -3.90 -16.19 3.81
C ARG A 103 -3.07 -15.45 4.85
N LYS A 104 -2.38 -14.38 4.44
CA LYS A 104 -1.67 -13.45 5.30
C LYS A 104 -2.18 -12.02 5.08
N GLY A 105 -3.15 -11.62 5.90
CA GLY A 105 -3.82 -10.32 5.76
C GLY A 105 -4.61 -10.25 4.44
N GLY A 106 -4.19 -9.35 3.56
CA GLY A 106 -4.73 -9.19 2.21
C GLY A 106 -4.08 -10.11 1.17
N ASP A 107 -2.93 -10.72 1.46
CA ASP A 107 -2.22 -11.61 0.53
C ASP A 107 -2.71 -13.05 0.68
N VAL A 108 -2.96 -13.71 -0.45
CA VAL A 108 -3.58 -15.03 -0.54
C VAL A 108 -2.78 -15.91 -1.49
N LEU A 109 -2.38 -17.08 -1.01
CA LEU A 109 -1.77 -18.13 -1.82
C LEU A 109 -2.86 -19.09 -2.30
N ILE A 110 -2.99 -19.20 -3.62
CA ILE A 110 -3.98 -20.08 -4.27
C ILE A 110 -3.28 -21.16 -5.08
N ALA A 111 -3.86 -22.35 -5.12
CA ALA A 111 -3.34 -23.48 -5.88
C ALA A 111 -4.40 -24.03 -6.85
N SER A 112 -3.97 -24.33 -8.07
CA SER A 112 -4.78 -25.07 -9.04
C SER A 112 -4.77 -26.55 -8.68
N LYS A 113 -5.94 -27.19 -8.68
CA LYS A 113 -6.02 -28.65 -8.50
C LYS A 113 -5.51 -29.41 -9.73
N GLU A 114 -5.66 -28.84 -10.92
CA GLU A 114 -5.39 -29.53 -12.19
C GLU A 114 -3.93 -29.39 -12.63
N SER A 115 -3.34 -28.21 -12.45
CA SER A 115 -1.98 -27.92 -12.93
C SER A 115 -0.91 -27.92 -11.84
N GLY A 116 -1.30 -28.00 -10.56
CA GLY A 116 -0.39 -27.88 -9.41
C GLY A 116 0.27 -26.50 -9.25
N LEU A 117 -0.03 -25.54 -10.14
CA LEU A 117 0.53 -24.19 -10.11
C LEU A 117 -0.03 -23.41 -8.92
N LYS A 118 0.87 -22.72 -8.21
CA LYS A 118 0.55 -21.83 -7.10
C LYS A 118 0.73 -20.38 -7.52
N TYR A 119 -0.19 -19.52 -7.10
CA TYR A 119 -0.14 -18.09 -7.35
C TYR A 119 -0.35 -17.31 -6.05
N ARG A 120 0.30 -16.15 -5.95
CA ARG A 120 0.00 -15.15 -4.92
C ARG A 120 -0.89 -14.06 -5.51
N ARG A 121 -1.97 -13.74 -4.82
CA ARG A 121 -2.95 -12.73 -5.20
C ARG A 121 -3.42 -11.97 -3.98
N HIS A 122 -3.76 -10.70 -4.15
CA HIS A 122 -4.48 -9.98 -3.11
C HIS A 122 -5.93 -10.45 -3.07
N VAL A 123 -6.56 -10.46 -1.89
CA VAL A 123 -7.92 -10.95 -1.66
C VAL A 123 -9.02 -10.24 -2.46
N SER A 124 -8.72 -9.06 -3.01
CA SER A 124 -9.61 -8.29 -3.89
C SER A 124 -9.50 -8.68 -5.38
N HIS A 125 -8.55 -9.56 -5.73
CA HIS A 125 -8.19 -9.93 -7.10
C HIS A 125 -8.33 -11.42 -7.35
#